data_AF-A0A366WTL8-F1
#
_entry.id   AF-A0A366WTL8-F1
#
_cell.length_a   1.000
_cell.length_b   1.000
_cell.length_c   1.000
_cell.angle_alpha   90.00
_cell.angle_beta   90.00
_cell.angle_gamma   90.00
#
_symmetry.space_group_name_H-M   'P 1'
#
loop_
_entity.id
_entity.type
_entity.pdbx_description
1 polymer ?
#
loop_
_entity_poly.entity_id
_entity_poly.type
_entity_poly.pdbx_seq_one_letter_code
_entity_poly.pdbx_strand_id
1 'polypeptide(L)'
;MTRLTLTALTLCLTLPHAALAQDALLQEFNTSRLETTMGFDQELQHVAFKFLNGKTKAEAEAFLHSEKFRCFENVCERVILDKETSHDINNSSDPNKGQVFGLRHTARATFSVELLADVIKMPQDLRANFLYEIGKVPWHRRPKDSDFTVRYD
;
A
#
# COMPACT_ATOMS: atom_id res chain seq x y z
N MET A 1 25.77 55.42 30.65
CA MET A 1 26.56 54.40 29.92
C MET A 1 26.70 53.24 30.89
N THR A 2 26.14 52.04 30.70
CA THR A 2 26.06 51.14 29.53
C THR A 2 24.86 50.19 29.69
N ARG A 3 24.28 49.76 28.57
CA ARG A 3 23.29 48.68 28.46
C ARG A 3 23.96 47.31 28.68
N LEU A 4 23.18 46.29 29.03
CA LEU A 4 23.26 44.94 28.45
C LEU A 4 21.99 44.14 28.83
N THR A 5 21.06 44.09 27.88
CA THR A 5 19.98 43.10 27.81
C THR A 5 20.57 41.79 27.30
N LEU A 6 20.46 40.69 28.05
CA LEU A 6 20.81 39.36 27.55
C LEU A 6 19.56 38.69 27.00
N THR A 7 19.56 38.48 25.70
CA THR A 7 18.54 37.82 24.90
C THR A 7 18.52 36.31 25.13
N ALA A 8 17.31 35.77 25.10
CA ALA A 8 16.97 34.36 25.27
C ALA A 8 17.65 33.45 24.23
N LEU A 9 18.26 32.36 24.71
CA LEU A 9 18.66 31.21 23.91
C LEU A 9 17.43 30.33 23.68
N THR A 10 16.70 30.58 22.60
CA THR A 10 15.67 29.68 22.10
C THR A 10 16.36 28.50 21.41
N LEU A 11 16.59 27.42 22.16
CA LEU A 11 17.06 26.16 21.60
C LEU A 11 15.89 25.53 20.82
N CYS A 12 15.79 25.85 19.53
CA CYS A 12 14.83 25.23 18.62
C CYS A 12 15.32 23.80 18.31
N LEU A 13 14.94 22.84 19.14
CA LEU A 13 15.02 21.41 18.82
C LEU A 13 13.96 21.10 17.78
N THR A 14 14.24 21.38 16.50
CA THR A 14 13.51 20.77 15.41
C THR A 14 13.94 19.31 15.33
N LEU A 15 13.22 18.45 16.06
CA LEU A 15 13.22 17.01 15.82
C LEU A 15 12.88 16.77 14.34
N PRO A 16 13.64 15.94 13.62
CA PRO A 16 13.34 15.62 12.23
C PRO A 16 11.96 14.95 12.18
N HIS A 17 11.10 15.48 11.32
CA HIS A 17 9.74 14.99 11.03
C HIS A 17 9.72 13.59 10.35
N ALA A 18 10.75 12.76 10.55
CA ALA A 18 10.97 11.50 9.85
C ALA A 18 10.23 10.32 10.49
N ALA A 19 8.95 10.49 10.83
CA ALA A 19 8.15 9.42 11.47
C ALA A 19 6.71 9.29 10.97
N LEU A 20 6.34 9.90 9.84
CA LEU A 20 4.98 9.80 9.26
C LEU A 20 4.92 9.21 7.84
N ALA A 21 6.05 8.81 7.25
CA ALA A 21 6.09 8.29 5.88
C ALA A 21 6.09 6.75 5.86
N GLN A 22 5.14 6.12 6.53
CA GLN A 22 4.86 4.71 6.25
C GLN A 22 3.57 4.67 5.45
N ASP A 23 3.64 4.07 4.26
CA ASP A 23 2.50 3.79 3.39
C ASP A 23 1.96 5.05 2.68
N ALA A 24 2.78 6.10 2.54
CA ALA A 24 2.39 7.35 1.88
C ALA A 24 2.01 7.15 0.40
N LEU A 25 2.72 6.28 -0.32
CA LEU A 25 2.43 5.96 -1.72
C LEU A 25 1.07 5.27 -1.84
N LEU A 26 0.82 4.25 -1.00
CA LEU A 26 -0.45 3.52 -1.04
C LEU A 26 -1.60 4.31 -0.46
N GLN A 27 -1.35 5.17 0.53
CA GLN A 27 -2.36 6.09 1.03
C GLN A 27 -2.79 7.03 -0.10
N GLU A 28 -1.83 7.66 -0.79
CA GLU A 28 -2.10 8.50 -1.94
C GLU A 28 -2.86 7.72 -3.02
N PHE A 29 -2.43 6.52 -3.40
CA PHE A 29 -3.12 5.68 -4.39
C PHE A 29 -4.59 5.41 -3.99
N ASN A 30 -4.85 5.08 -2.72
CA ASN A 30 -6.21 4.80 -2.26
C ASN A 30 -7.09 6.06 -2.13
N THR A 31 -6.49 7.23 -1.91
CA THR A 31 -7.23 8.50 -1.79
C THR A 31 -7.40 9.24 -3.11
N SER A 32 -6.42 9.08 -3.99
CA SER A 32 -6.37 9.68 -5.31
C SER A 32 -7.14 8.80 -6.27
N ARG A 33 -8.47 8.85 -6.21
CA ARG A 33 -9.29 8.48 -7.37
C ARG A 33 -9.08 9.56 -8.43
N LEU A 34 -7.97 9.48 -9.14
CA LEU A 34 -7.59 10.40 -10.21
C LEU A 34 -8.43 10.07 -11.43
N GLU A 35 -9.69 10.49 -11.36
CA GLU A 35 -10.68 10.39 -12.44
C GLU A 35 -11.01 8.94 -12.84
N THR A 36 -12.30 8.60 -12.87
CA THR A 36 -12.84 7.29 -13.30
C THR A 36 -12.46 6.86 -14.74
N THR A 37 -11.60 7.61 -15.41
CA THR A 37 -11.12 7.44 -16.78
C THR A 37 -9.74 6.78 -16.86
N MET A 38 -8.93 6.81 -15.80
CA MET A 38 -7.62 6.16 -15.76
C MET A 38 -7.73 4.75 -15.17
N GLY A 39 -7.06 3.78 -15.79
CA GLY A 39 -6.98 2.41 -15.26
C GLY A 39 -6.09 2.34 -14.01
N PHE A 40 -6.32 1.36 -13.14
CA PHE A 40 -5.60 1.25 -11.85
C PHE A 40 -4.07 1.17 -12.02
N ASP A 41 -3.58 0.48 -13.05
CA ASP A 41 -2.15 0.42 -13.38
C ASP A 41 -1.56 1.80 -13.66
N GLN A 42 -2.28 2.63 -14.42
CA GLN A 42 -1.86 3.99 -14.76
C GLN A 42 -1.93 4.92 -13.55
N GLU A 43 -2.93 4.75 -12.69
CA GLU A 43 -3.02 5.48 -11.41
C GLU A 43 -1.84 5.15 -10.50
N LEU A 44 -1.51 3.86 -10.35
CA LEU A 44 -0.38 3.43 -9.54
C LEU A 44 0.94 3.94 -10.12
N GLN A 45 1.11 3.90 -11.45
CA GLN A 45 2.29 4.43 -12.14
C GLN A 45 2.42 5.95 -11.90
N HIS A 46 1.32 6.69 -12.03
CA HIS A 46 1.31 8.14 -11.82
C HIS A 46 1.69 8.50 -10.37
N VAL A 47 1.07 7.82 -9.40
CA VAL A 47 1.36 8.04 -7.98
C VAL A 47 2.80 7.64 -7.66
N ALA A 48 3.28 6.49 -8.11
CA ALA A 48 4.66 6.06 -7.92
C ALA A 48 5.65 7.09 -8.51
N PHE A 49 5.39 7.57 -9.73
CA PHE A 49 6.22 8.59 -10.36
C PHE A 49 6.32 9.88 -9.52
N LYS A 50 5.21 10.35 -8.94
CA LYS A 50 5.20 11.54 -8.07
C LYS A 50 6.19 11.42 -6.91
N PHE A 51 6.33 10.24 -6.32
CA PHE A 51 7.27 10.00 -5.20
C PHE A 51 8.70 9.69 -5.66
N LEU A 52 8.86 9.08 -6.83
CA LEU A 52 10.14 8.56 -7.31
C LEU A 52 10.88 9.52 -8.26
N ASN A 53 10.22 10.54 -8.79
CA ASN A 53 10.81 11.49 -9.73
C ASN A 53 12.10 12.13 -9.18
N GLY A 54 13.16 12.10 -9.99
CA GLY A 54 14.49 12.60 -9.67
C GLY A 54 15.37 11.62 -8.87
N LYS A 55 14.83 10.48 -8.41
CA LYS A 55 15.62 9.47 -7.70
C LYS A 55 16.39 8.60 -8.68
N THR A 56 17.60 8.22 -8.28
CA THR A 56 18.30 7.07 -8.86
C THR A 56 17.56 5.78 -8.50
N LYS A 57 17.83 4.71 -9.24
CA LYS A 57 17.24 3.39 -9.00
C LYS A 57 17.46 2.89 -7.57
N ALA A 58 18.68 3.01 -7.04
CA ALA A 58 18.98 2.62 -5.67
C ALA A 58 18.21 3.45 -4.62
N GLU A 59 18.03 4.74 -4.85
CA GLU A 59 17.23 5.60 -3.97
C GLU A 59 15.73 5.30 -4.08
N ALA A 60 15.25 4.94 -5.28
CA ALA A 60 13.88 4.53 -5.51
C ALA A 60 13.57 3.19 -4.82
N GLU A 61 14.45 2.20 -4.93
CA GLU A 61 14.36 0.93 -4.20
C GLU A 61 14.38 1.16 -2.68
N ALA A 62 15.28 2.00 -2.18
CA ALA A 62 15.35 2.33 -0.75
C ALA A 62 14.05 2.98 -0.26
N PHE A 63 13.47 3.89 -1.06
CA PHE A 63 12.17 4.48 -0.75
C PHE A 63 11.05 3.43 -0.74
N LEU A 64 10.96 2.57 -1.77
CA LEU A 64 9.93 1.53 -1.86
C LEU A 64 10.06 0.52 -0.71
N HIS A 65 11.29 0.18 -0.31
CA HIS A 65 11.55 -0.61 0.89
C HIS A 65 11.04 0.06 2.17
N SER A 66 11.23 1.37 2.32
CA SER A 66 10.68 2.13 3.46
C SER A 66 9.14 2.12 3.47
N GLU A 67 8.53 2.01 2.30
CA GLU A 67 7.09 1.81 2.05
C GLU A 67 6.67 0.33 2.13
N LYS A 68 7.51 -0.55 2.70
CA LYS A 68 7.25 -1.99 2.90
C LYS A 68 7.09 -2.81 1.62
N PHE A 69 7.54 -2.32 0.48
CA PHE A 69 7.70 -3.15 -0.70
C PHE A 69 8.90 -4.09 -0.53
N ARG A 70 8.79 -5.29 -1.08
CA ARG A 70 9.89 -6.23 -1.22
C ARG A 70 10.40 -6.14 -2.65
N CYS A 71 11.63 -5.70 -2.82
CA CYS A 71 12.27 -5.58 -4.12
C CYS A 71 13.08 -6.83 -4.44
N PHE A 72 12.90 -7.34 -5.66
CA PHE A 72 13.70 -8.40 -6.26
C PHE A 72 14.10 -7.94 -7.67
N GLU A 73 15.41 -7.85 -7.90
CA GLU A 73 15.97 -7.23 -9.10
C GLU A 73 15.41 -5.81 -9.30
N ASN A 74 14.57 -5.60 -10.30
CA ASN A 74 14.03 -4.29 -10.66
C ASN A 74 12.56 -4.12 -10.24
N VAL A 75 11.95 -5.16 -9.67
CA VAL A 75 10.53 -5.20 -9.36
C VAL A 75 10.35 -5.14 -7.85
N CYS A 76 9.64 -4.12 -7.39
CA CYS A 76 9.25 -3.95 -6.00
C CYS A 76 7.77 -4.27 -5.84
N GLU A 77 7.45 -5.26 -5.01
CA GLU A 77 6.09 -5.71 -4.79
C GLU A 77 5.66 -5.56 -3.33
N ARG A 78 4.43 -5.10 -3.12
CA ARG A 78 3.75 -5.13 -1.84
C ARG A 78 2.42 -5.87 -1.99
N VAL A 79 2.21 -6.87 -1.14
CA VAL A 79 0.95 -7.62 -1.07
C VAL A 79 0.26 -7.29 0.24
N ILE A 80 -0.98 -6.83 0.15
CA ILE A 80 -1.85 -6.58 1.30
C ILE A 80 -2.98 -7.60 1.26
N LEU A 81 -3.09 -8.36 2.35
CA LEU A 81 -4.21 -9.26 2.60
C LEU A 81 -5.14 -8.57 3.59
N ASP A 82 -6.37 -8.27 3.16
CA ASP A 82 -7.36 -7.69 4.06
C ASP A 82 -7.93 -8.76 5.01
N LYS A 83 -8.32 -8.33 6.21
CA LYS A 83 -8.75 -9.22 7.29
C LYS A 83 -9.95 -10.06 6.85
N GLU A 84 -9.90 -11.32 7.27
CA GLU A 84 -10.93 -12.32 7.03
C GLU A 84 -12.25 -11.86 7.63
N THR A 85 -13.25 -11.62 6.79
CA THR A 85 -14.61 -11.33 7.25
C THR A 85 -15.39 -12.65 7.27
N SER A 86 -15.92 -13.04 8.43
CA SER A 86 -17.02 -14.00 8.46
C SER A 86 -18.27 -13.23 8.07
N HIS A 87 -18.98 -13.71 7.05
CA HIS A 87 -20.42 -13.50 7.06
C HIS A 87 -21.01 -14.68 7.84
N ASP A 88 -21.23 -14.46 9.13
CA ASP A 88 -22.04 -15.38 9.92
C ASP A 88 -23.46 -15.36 9.35
N ILE A 89 -23.84 -16.50 8.78
CA ILE A 89 -25.23 -16.78 8.47
C ILE A 89 -25.72 -17.61 9.65
N ASN A 90 -26.41 -16.91 10.57
CA ASN A 90 -27.38 -17.39 11.57
C ASN A 90 -27.01 -17.03 13.02
N ASN A 91 -27.59 -15.92 13.50
CA ASN A 91 -28.01 -15.82 14.90
C ASN A 91 -29.15 -16.82 15.13
N SER A 92 -28.83 -18.12 15.19
CA SER A 92 -29.79 -19.11 15.69
C SER A 92 -29.92 -18.87 17.19
N SER A 93 -31.10 -18.42 17.63
CA SER A 93 -31.46 -18.30 19.05
C SER A 93 -31.64 -19.65 19.75
N ASP A 94 -31.47 -20.76 19.03
CA ASP A 94 -31.51 -22.12 19.58
C ASP A 94 -30.10 -22.54 20.07
N PRO A 95 -29.89 -22.71 21.39
CA PRO A 95 -28.60 -23.11 21.96
C PRO A 95 -28.15 -24.53 21.57
N ASN A 96 -29.02 -25.33 20.94
CA ASN A 96 -28.70 -26.68 20.48
C ASN A 96 -28.28 -26.76 19.00
N LYS A 97 -28.37 -25.66 18.24
CA LYS A 97 -27.81 -25.57 16.89
C LYS A 97 -26.41 -24.97 16.97
N GLY A 98 -25.39 -25.80 16.73
CA GLY A 98 -24.00 -25.33 16.67
C GLY A 98 -23.81 -24.17 15.69
N GLN A 99 -22.82 -23.31 15.95
CA GLN A 99 -22.47 -22.21 15.05
C GLN A 99 -22.21 -22.75 13.64
N VAL A 100 -23.06 -22.39 12.69
CA VAL A 100 -22.80 -22.65 11.26
C VAL A 100 -21.91 -21.52 10.78
N PHE A 101 -20.60 -21.71 10.86
CA PHE A 101 -19.67 -20.75 10.29
C PHE A 101 -19.88 -20.67 8.77
N GLY A 102 -20.13 -19.47 8.26
CA GLY A 102 -20.44 -19.22 6.86
C GLY A 102 -19.24 -19.34 5.92
N LEU A 103 -19.18 -18.44 4.95
CA LEU A 103 -18.05 -18.35 4.01
C LEU A 103 -17.02 -17.36 4.55
N ARG A 104 -15.74 -17.71 4.42
CA ARG A 104 -14.59 -16.85 4.63
C ARG A 104 -14.31 -16.11 3.33
N HIS A 105 -14.26 -14.79 3.44
CA HIS A 105 -13.84 -13.90 2.38
C HIS A 105 -12.44 -13.36 2.69
N THR A 106 -11.56 -13.38 1.70
CA THR A 106 -10.21 -12.81 1.80
C THR A 106 -9.96 -11.97 0.57
N ALA A 107 -9.60 -10.70 0.77
CA ALA A 107 -9.15 -9.85 -0.32
C ALA A 107 -7.62 -9.81 -0.36
N ARG A 108 -7.06 -9.83 -1.57
CA ARG A 108 -5.64 -9.67 -1.83
C ARG A 108 -5.47 -8.52 -2.79
N ALA A 109 -4.70 -7.51 -2.38
CA ALA A 109 -4.28 -6.40 -3.22
C ALA A 109 -2.76 -6.51 -3.41
N THR A 110 -2.33 -6.65 -4.66
CA THR A 110 -0.91 -6.69 -5.03
C THR A 110 -0.58 -5.41 -5.79
N PHE A 111 0.45 -4.73 -5.31
CA PHE A 111 0.98 -3.51 -5.90
C PHE A 111 2.40 -3.81 -6.37
N SER A 112 2.66 -3.65 -7.65
CA SER A 112 3.97 -3.87 -8.25
C SER A 112 4.46 -2.60 -8.93
N VAL A 113 5.72 -2.25 -8.69
CA VAL A 113 6.43 -1.15 -9.35
C VAL A 113 7.76 -1.67 -9.85
N GLU A 114 7.95 -1.62 -11.16
CA GLU A 114 9.20 -1.97 -11.84
C GLU A 114 9.96 -0.71 -12.26
N LEU A 115 11.24 -0.68 -11.92
CA LEU A 115 12.16 0.41 -12.22
C LEU A 115 12.93 0.11 -13.52
N LEU A 116 12.59 0.82 -14.61
CA LEU A 116 13.13 0.56 -15.94
C LEU A 116 14.38 1.40 -16.26
N ALA A 117 14.56 2.53 -15.59
CA ALA A 117 15.70 3.42 -15.80
C ALA A 117 16.59 3.56 -14.55
N ASP A 118 17.85 3.94 -14.76
CA ASP A 118 18.80 4.20 -13.68
C ASP A 118 18.45 5.47 -12.88
N VAL A 119 17.75 6.41 -13.51
CA VAL A 119 17.23 7.63 -12.90
C VAL A 119 15.82 7.88 -13.42
N ILE A 120 14.86 8.04 -12.50
CA ILE A 120 13.46 8.23 -12.85
C ILE A 120 13.20 9.71 -13.17
N LYS A 121 12.86 10.01 -14.42
CA LYS A 121 12.63 11.39 -14.91
C LYS A 121 11.29 11.56 -15.61
N MET A 122 10.75 10.48 -16.17
CA MET A 122 9.46 10.45 -16.83
C MET A 122 8.63 9.24 -16.40
N PRO A 123 7.29 9.27 -16.51
CA PRO A 123 6.44 8.15 -16.09
C PRO A 123 6.81 6.81 -16.75
N GLN A 124 7.30 6.83 -17.98
CA GLN A 124 7.71 5.63 -18.74
C GLN A 124 8.98 4.96 -18.20
N ASP A 125 9.73 5.62 -17.30
CA ASP A 125 10.86 5.03 -16.60
C ASP A 125 10.42 4.04 -15.51
N LEU A 126 9.11 3.94 -15.29
CA LEU A 126 8.46 3.03 -14.37
C LEU A 126 7.43 2.20 -15.12
N ARG A 127 7.21 0.96 -14.70
CA ARG A 127 5.99 0.22 -15.01
C ARG A 127 5.31 -0.13 -13.70
N ALA A 128 4.00 0.00 -13.61
CA ALA A 128 3.25 -0.39 -12.43
C ALA A 128 2.14 -1.37 -12.80
N ASN A 129 1.80 -2.25 -11.87
CA ASN A 129 0.66 -3.14 -11.99
C ASN A 129 -0.06 -3.26 -10.64
N PHE A 130 -1.38 -3.15 -10.68
CA PHE A 130 -2.26 -3.33 -9.55
C PHE A 130 -3.19 -4.51 -9.81
N LEU A 131 -3.16 -5.49 -8.93
CA LEU A 131 -4.03 -6.65 -9.00
C LEU A 131 -4.86 -6.74 -7.73
N TYR A 132 -6.18 -6.75 -7.89
CA TYR A 132 -7.11 -6.97 -6.78
C TYR A 132 -7.89 -8.26 -6.97
N GLU A 133 -7.81 -9.14 -5.98
CA GLU A 133 -8.41 -10.47 -6.02
C GLU A 133 -9.24 -10.74 -4.77
N ILE A 134 -10.29 -11.53 -4.94
CA ILE A 134 -11.14 -11.97 -3.82
C ILE A 134 -11.21 -13.50 -3.82
N GLY A 135 -10.77 -14.09 -2.71
CA GLY A 135 -10.95 -15.50 -2.39
C GLY A 135 -12.23 -15.71 -1.58
N LYS A 136 -13.01 -16.74 -1.94
CA LYS A 136 -14.25 -17.11 -1.24
C LYS A 136 -14.29 -18.60 -0.95
N VAL A 137 -14.24 -18.96 0.33
CA VAL A 137 -14.04 -20.35 0.76
C VAL A 137 -14.88 -20.68 1.99
N PRO A 138 -15.20 -21.96 2.29
CA PRO A 138 -15.75 -22.36 3.58
C PRO A 138 -14.90 -21.88 4.77
N TRP A 139 -15.54 -21.45 5.86
CA TRP A 139 -14.86 -20.84 7.00
C TRP A 139 -13.71 -21.66 7.61
N HIS A 140 -13.85 -22.98 7.66
CA HIS A 140 -12.87 -23.88 8.28
C HIS A 140 -11.57 -24.03 7.48
N ARG A 141 -11.49 -23.51 6.26
CA ARG A 141 -10.26 -23.59 5.44
C ARG A 141 -9.71 -22.21 5.12
N ARG A 142 -8.40 -22.15 4.89
CA ARG A 142 -7.72 -20.99 4.31
C ARG A 142 -7.90 -21.00 2.78
N PRO A 143 -7.99 -19.83 2.14
CA PRO A 143 -7.92 -19.73 0.68
C PRO A 143 -6.55 -20.20 0.17
N LYS A 144 -6.57 -20.86 -0.98
CA LYS A 144 -5.41 -21.17 -1.82
C LYS A 144 -5.44 -20.24 -3.02
N ASP A 145 -4.34 -20.13 -3.77
CA ASP A 145 -4.27 -19.25 -4.94
C ASP A 145 -5.37 -19.53 -5.97
N SER A 146 -5.75 -20.79 -6.17
CA SER A 146 -6.84 -21.18 -7.08
C SER A 146 -8.24 -20.73 -6.63
N ASP A 147 -8.41 -20.31 -5.37
CA ASP A 147 -9.69 -19.83 -4.85
C ASP A 147 -9.91 -18.33 -5.10
N PHE A 148 -8.86 -17.62 -5.52
CA PHE A 148 -8.91 -16.19 -5.79
C PHE A 148 -9.45 -15.93 -7.19
N THR A 149 -10.36 -14.96 -7.29
CA THR A 149 -10.86 -14.44 -8.56
C THR A 149 -10.43 -12.99 -8.70
N VAL A 150 -9.82 -12.66 -9.84
CA VAL A 150 -9.43 -11.28 -10.19
C VAL A 150 -10.67 -10.41 -10.31
N ARG A 151 -10.59 -9.22 -9.72
CA ARG A 151 -11.65 -8.20 -9.75
C ARG A 151 -11.21 -6.94 -10.48
N TYR A 152 -9.95 -6.55 -10.32
CA TYR A 152 -9.32 -5.44 -11.02
C TYR A 152 -7.92 -5.86 -11.45
N ASP A 153 -7.56 -5.51 -12.69
CA ASP A 153 -6.24 -5.65 -13.31
C ASP A 153 -5.92 -4.41 -14.16
#